data_AF-A0A5C4M2F6-F1
#
_entry.id   AF-A0A5C4M2F6-F1
#
_cell.length_a   1.000
_cell.length_b   1.000
_cell.length_c   1.000
_cell.angle_alpha   90.00
_cell.angle_beta   90.00
_cell.angle_gamma   90.00
#
_symmetry.space_group_name_H-M   'P 1'
#
loop_
_entity.id
_entity.type
_entity.pdbx_description
1 polymer ?
#
loop_
_entity_poly.entity_id
_entity_poly.type
_entity_poly.pdbx_seq_one_letter_code
_entity_poly.pdbx_strand_id
1 'polypeptide(L)' 'MSTDITRRLDAARTAAAEAGIDALLVTPGADLRYLTGFAAMPLERLTCLVLP' A
#
# COMPACT_ATOMS: atom_id res chain seq x y z
N MET A 1 -3.50 -14.60 -9.76
CA MET A 1 -2.46 -13.63 -9.36
C MET A 1 -3.04 -12.32 -8.81
N SER A 2 -4.03 -11.69 -9.48
CA SER A 2 -4.62 -10.41 -9.03
C SER A 2 -5.44 -10.47 -7.73
N THR A 3 -6.11 -11.59 -7.45
CA THR A 3 -6.98 -11.74 -6.26
C THR A 3 -6.23 -11.59 -4.93
N ASP A 4 -4.94 -11.93 -4.90
CA ASP A 4 -4.12 -11.83 -3.68
C ASP A 4 -3.73 -10.38 -3.35
N ILE A 5 -3.54 -9.53 -4.36
CA ILE A 5 -3.29 -8.09 -4.18
C ILE A 5 -4.53 -7.42 -3.57
N THR A 6 -5.72 -7.69 -4.12
CA THR A 6 -6.98 -7.16 -3.58
C THR A 6 -7.15 -7.52 -2.11
N ARG A 7 -6.95 -8.79 -1.75
CA ARG A 7 -7.03 -9.26 -0.36
C ARG A 7 -6.07 -8.53 0.58
N ARG A 8 -4.83 -8.25 0.14
CA ARG A 8 -3.84 -7.53 0.95
C ARG A 8 -4.23 -6.07 1.15
N LEU A 9 -4.75 -5.40 0.12
CA LEU A 9 -5.23 -4.03 0.21
C LEU A 9 -6.44 -3.93 1.17
N ASP A 10 -7.40 -4.84 1.06
CA ASP A 10 -8.56 -4.87 1.95
C ASP A 10 -8.16 -5.11 3.40
N ALA A 11 -7.25 -6.05 3.65
CA ALA A 11 -6.72 -6.30 4.99
C ALA A 11 -5.99 -5.07 5.57
N ALA A 12 -5.22 -4.35 4.76
CA ALA A 12 -4.53 -3.13 5.17
C ALA A 12 -5.52 -1.99 5.51
N ARG A 13 -6.61 -1.82 4.73
CA ARG A 13 -7.68 -0.86 5.05
C ARG A 13 -8.35 -1.19 6.37
N THR A 14 -8.74 -2.45 6.57
CA THR A 14 -9.38 -2.88 7.82
C THR A 14 -8.50 -2.61 9.03
N ALA A 15 -7.20 -2.96 8.94
CA ALA A 15 -6.27 -2.71 10.03
C ALA A 15 -6.07 -1.21 10.32
N ALA A 16 -6.04 -0.36 9.28
CA ALA A 16 -5.96 1.09 9.46
C ALA A 16 -7.22 1.63 10.17
N ALA A 17 -8.41 1.21 9.72
CA ALA A 17 -9.67 1.61 10.34
C ALA A 17 -9.79 1.14 11.80
N GLU A 18 -9.39 -0.10 12.11
CA GLU A 18 -9.35 -0.63 13.48
C GLU A 18 -8.38 0.15 14.39
N ALA A 19 -7.31 0.72 13.82
CA ALA A 19 -6.37 1.58 14.52
C ALA A 19 -6.80 3.05 14.60
N GLY A 20 -7.95 3.43 14.02
CA GLY A 20 -8.40 4.83 13.94
C GLY A 20 -7.55 5.70 13.01
N ILE A 21 -6.91 5.10 12.00
CA ILE A 21 -6.10 5.77 10.99
C ILE A 21 -6.93 5.95 9.72
N ASP A 22 -7.09 7.19 9.26
CA ASP A 22 -7.93 7.52 8.10
C ASP A 22 -7.30 7.20 6.74
N ALA A 23 -5.98 7.08 6.67
CA ALA A 23 -5.27 6.72 5.44
C ALA A 23 -3.84 6.23 5.70
N LEU A 24 -3.36 5.34 4.83
CA LEU A 24 -1.94 4.96 4.72
C LEU A 24 -1.30 5.61 3.49
N LEU A 25 -0.09 6.15 3.69
CA LEU A 25 0.78 6.65 2.62
C LEU A 25 2.01 5.76 2.52
N VAL A 26 2.10 4.96 1.46
CA VAL A 26 3.18 3.98 1.29
C VAL A 26 4.09 4.38 0.15
N THR A 27 5.36 4.65 0.46
CA THR A 27 6.41 5.08 -0.49
C THR A 27 7.12 3.86 -1.12
N PRO A 28 8.03 4.05 -2.11
CA PRO A 28 8.73 2.95 -2.74
C PRO A 28 9.51 2.12 -1.72
N GLY A 29 9.21 0.82 -1.66
CA GLY A 29 9.78 -0.09 -0.68
C GLY A 29 9.16 -1.48 -0.73
N ALA A 30 9.52 -2.32 0.24
CA ALA A 30 8.99 -3.68 0.36
C ALA A 30 7.46 -3.68 0.54
N ASP A 31 6.92 -2.74 1.31
CA ASP A 31 5.50 -2.65 1.60
C ASP A 31 4.66 -2.30 0.36
N LEU A 32 5.11 -1.31 -0.43
CA LEU A 32 4.45 -0.97 -1.70
C LEU A 32 4.43 -2.17 -2.65
N ARG A 33 5.56 -2.88 -2.76
CA ARG A 33 5.65 -4.08 -3.59
C ARG A 33 4.77 -5.21 -3.06
N TYR A 34 4.67 -5.38 -1.74
CA TYR A 34 3.81 -6.39 -1.14
C TYR A 34 2.32 -6.08 -1.40
N LEU A 35 1.92 -4.82 -1.21
CA LEU A 35 0.52 -4.40 -1.34
C LEU A 35 0.04 -4.30 -2.78
N THR A 36 0.93 -4.02 -3.74
CA THR A 36 0.52 -3.70 -5.13
C THR A 36 1.23 -4.52 -6.20
N GLY A 37 2.31 -5.22 -5.87
CA GLY A 37 3.24 -5.81 -6.84
C GLY A 37 4.13 -4.79 -7.54
N PHE A 38 3.91 -3.48 -7.34
CA PHE A 38 4.65 -2.43 -8.02
C PHE A 38 6.06 -2.29 -7.45
N ALA A 39 7.07 -2.61 -8.27
CA ALA A 39 8.47 -2.40 -7.95
C ALA A 39 8.91 -0.99 -8.38
N ALA A 40 8.50 0.01 -7.61
CA ALA A 40 8.89 1.40 -7.84
C ALA A 40 10.42 1.60 -7.76
N MET A 41 10.95 2.44 -8.66
CA MET A 41 12.33 2.91 -8.58
C MET A 41 12.45 4.02 -7.53
N PRO A 42 13.48 4.01 -6.68
CA PRO A 42 13.71 5.08 -5.70
C PRO A 42 14.34 6.28 -6.41
N LEU A 43 13.49 7.24 -6.80
CA LEU A 43 13.89 8.49 -7.45
C LEU A 43 13.60 9.69 -6.54
N GLU A 44 14.06 10.87 -6.93
CA GLU A 44 13.83 12.13 -6.21
C GLU A 44 12.35 12.54 -6.18
N ARG A 45 11.57 12.12 -7.18
CA ARG A 45 10.13 12.38 -7.25
C ARG A 45 9.35 11.40 -6.38
N LEU A 46 8.56 11.94 -5.46
CA LEU A 46 7.70 11.15 -4.59
C LEU A 46 6.69 10.34 -5.43
N THR A 47 6.78 9.02 -5.31
CA THR A 47 5.75 8.08 -5.74
C THR A 47 5.13 7.47 -4.50
N CYS A 48 3.81 7.42 -4.40
CA CYS A 48 3.15 6.95 -3.19
C CYS A 48 1.82 6.28 -3.50
N LEU A 49 1.55 5.15 -2.87
CA LEU A 49 0.20 4.60 -2.75
C LEU A 49 -0.54 5.35 -1.64
N VAL A 50 -1.70 5.90 -1.97
CA VAL A 50 -2.65 6.43 -0.99
C VAL A 50 -3.76 5.41 -0.81
N LEU A 51 -3.88 4.88 0.40
CA LEU A 51 -4.90 3.91 0.78
C LEU A 51 -5.80 4.51 1.88
N PRO A 52 -7.01 4.99 1.54
CA PRO A 52 -8.00 5.42 2.54
C PRO A 52 -8.55 4.25 3.35
#